data_AF-A3WWJ1-F1
#
_entry.id   AF-A3WWJ1-F1
#
_cell.length_a   1.000
_cell.length_b   1.000
_cell.length_c   1.000
_cell.angle_alpha   90.00
_cell.angle_beta   90.00
_cell.angle_gamma   90.00
#
_symmetry.space_group_name_H-M   'P 1'
#
loop_
_entity.id
_entity.type
_entity.pdbx_description
1 polymer ?
#
loop_
_entity_poly.entity_id
_entity_poly.type
_entity_poly.pdbx_seq_one_letter_code
_entity_poly.pdbx_strand_id
1 'polypeptide(L)'
;MRAGRSRGGALMPATASGRWRRCRPSSLSSRSGAAGLYGFRWRDRLDCCSAATGSVISPLDQVIGIGDGTISTFQLIKTYGGAFAPYARAIGKPVNGSVRVAVADGEVAAGSAFTCDAATGVVTFLPEHTPPPGAAVTAGFKFDVPVRFDTDYLEVDLATFAAGAIPKIPLVEIRL
;
A
#
# COMPACT_ATOMS: atom_id res chain seq x y z
N MET A 1 -12.92 -67.35 -49.87
CA MET A 1 -12.67 -66.93 -51.27
C MET A 1 -12.60 -65.40 -51.32
N ARG A 2 -11.49 -64.87 -51.86
CA ARG A 2 -11.25 -63.56 -52.55
C ARG A 2 -12.06 -62.32 -52.09
N ALA A 3 -11.46 -61.24 -51.60
CA ALA A 3 -10.52 -60.27 -52.22
C ALA A 3 -11.22 -59.00 -52.76
N GLY A 4 -10.61 -57.83 -52.48
CA GLY A 4 -10.89 -56.53 -53.14
C GLY A 4 -10.51 -55.35 -52.23
N ARG A 5 -9.26 -54.84 -52.24
CA ARG A 5 -8.74 -53.66 -52.99
C ARG A 5 -9.62 -52.40 -52.80
N SER A 6 -9.10 -51.20 -52.49
CA SER A 6 -7.85 -50.58 -52.94
C SER A 6 -7.43 -49.43 -52.01
N ARG A 7 -6.12 -49.24 -51.81
CA ARG A 7 -5.53 -47.98 -51.31
C ARG A 7 -4.95 -47.25 -52.53
N GLY A 8 -5.46 -46.07 -52.84
CA GLY A 8 -4.73 -45.05 -53.60
C GLY A 8 -3.56 -44.54 -52.73
N GLY A 9 -2.52 -43.91 -53.25
CA GLY A 9 -2.30 -43.33 -54.57
C GLY A 9 -1.26 -42.22 -54.36
N ALA A 10 -0.16 -42.33 -55.10
CA ALA A 10 0.84 -41.30 -55.43
C ALA A 10 1.69 -40.64 -54.31
N LEU A 11 2.98 -40.97 -54.38
CA LEU A 11 4.11 -40.16 -53.95
C LEU A 11 4.38 -39.07 -55.00
N MET A 12 4.60 -37.81 -54.62
CA MET A 12 5.48 -36.86 -55.32
C MET A 12 6.05 -35.83 -54.32
N PRO A 13 7.28 -35.31 -54.54
CA PRO A 13 8.07 -34.62 -53.53
C PRO A 13 7.88 -33.10 -53.59
N ALA A 14 7.92 -32.43 -52.43
CA ALA A 14 8.01 -30.98 -52.35
C ALA A 14 9.37 -30.58 -51.75
N THR A 15 10.23 -30.05 -52.61
CA THR A 15 11.45 -29.32 -52.28
C THR A 15 11.08 -28.01 -51.57
N ALA A 16 11.46 -27.85 -50.31
CA ALA A 16 11.45 -26.56 -49.61
C ALA A 16 12.89 -26.17 -49.28
N SER A 17 13.42 -25.26 -50.08
CA SER A 17 14.72 -24.63 -49.88
C SER A 17 14.70 -23.81 -48.59
N GLY A 18 15.49 -24.25 -47.60
CA GLY A 18 15.71 -23.53 -46.36
C GLY A 18 16.47 -22.23 -46.61
N ARG A 19 15.84 -21.09 -46.32
CA ARG A 19 16.54 -19.83 -46.07
C ARG A 19 16.15 -19.33 -44.69
N TRP A 20 16.88 -19.79 -43.68
CA TRP A 20 16.84 -19.23 -42.33
C TRP A 20 17.33 -17.77 -42.40
N ARG A 21 16.39 -16.82 -42.41
CA ARG A 21 16.73 -15.42 -42.10
C ARG A 21 16.93 -15.35 -40.59
N ARG A 22 18.17 -15.08 -40.18
CA ARG A 22 18.52 -14.68 -38.82
C ARG A 22 17.65 -13.47 -38.46
N CYS A 23 16.64 -13.64 -37.61
CA CYS A 23 16.00 -12.51 -36.95
C CYS A 23 17.06 -11.84 -36.08
N ARG A 24 17.51 -10.64 -36.45
CA ARG A 24 18.23 -9.76 -35.53
C ARG A 24 17.33 -9.56 -34.31
N PRO A 25 17.86 -9.59 -33.07
CA PRO A 25 17.09 -9.11 -31.94
C PRO A 25 16.92 -7.61 -32.15
N SER A 26 15.76 -7.22 -32.63
CA SER A 26 15.26 -5.86 -32.51
C SER A 26 15.21 -5.58 -31.01
N SER A 27 16.06 -4.65 -30.56
CA SER A 27 16.03 -4.05 -29.24
C SER A 27 14.58 -3.83 -28.82
N LEU A 28 14.14 -4.55 -27.79
CA LEU A 28 12.82 -4.33 -27.20
C LEU A 28 12.92 -3.03 -26.42
N SER A 29 12.71 -1.89 -27.10
CA SER A 29 12.42 -0.64 -26.42
C SER A 29 11.04 -0.80 -25.78
N SER A 30 10.99 -1.10 -24.49
CA SER A 30 9.76 -0.98 -23.71
C SER A 30 9.30 0.48 -23.80
N ARG A 31 8.05 0.70 -24.19
CA ARG A 31 7.48 2.06 -24.17
C ARG A 31 7.25 2.47 -22.72
N SER A 32 7.90 3.57 -22.38
CA SER A 32 7.78 4.41 -21.19
C SER A 32 6.32 4.74 -20.87
N GLY A 33 5.82 4.23 -19.75
CA GLY A 33 4.58 4.70 -19.12
C GLY A 33 4.91 5.35 -17.78
N ALA A 34 4.38 6.55 -17.55
CA ALA A 34 4.69 7.46 -16.45
C ALA A 34 4.47 6.85 -15.05
N ALA A 35 5.47 6.14 -14.53
CA ALA A 35 5.40 5.51 -13.20
C ALA A 35 5.40 6.55 -12.07
N GLY A 36 5.97 7.75 -12.29
CA GLY A 36 6.12 8.79 -11.27
C GLY A 36 4.87 9.64 -11.01
N LEU A 37 3.77 9.45 -11.75
CA LEU A 37 2.54 10.23 -11.55
C LEU A 37 1.51 9.54 -10.62
N TYR A 38 1.69 8.27 -10.28
CA TYR A 38 0.72 7.50 -9.51
C TYR A 38 1.22 7.20 -8.10
N GLY A 39 0.49 7.71 -7.10
CA GLY A 39 0.74 7.40 -5.70
C GLY A 39 0.16 6.04 -5.30
N PHE A 40 0.86 5.32 -4.43
CA PHE A 40 0.41 4.08 -3.82
C PHE A 40 0.71 4.04 -2.32
N ARG A 41 0.05 3.12 -1.61
CA ARG A 41 0.28 2.89 -0.18
C ARG A 41 1.53 2.02 0.00
N TRP A 42 2.50 2.51 0.74
CA TRP A 42 3.70 1.77 1.11
C TRP A 42 3.73 1.51 2.61
N ARG A 43 4.01 0.26 2.99
CA ARG A 43 4.17 -0.10 4.40
C ARG A 43 5.63 -0.01 4.80
N ASP A 44 5.99 1.05 5.50
CA ASP A 44 7.30 1.17 6.13
C ASP A 44 7.40 0.20 7.31
N ARG A 45 8.31 -0.77 7.25
CA ARG A 45 8.45 -1.77 8.32
C ARG A 45 8.95 -1.16 9.64
N LEU A 46 9.64 -0.02 9.58
CA LEU A 46 10.15 0.67 10.76
C LEU A 46 9.12 1.66 11.32
N ASP A 47 8.18 2.12 10.50
CA ASP A 47 7.22 3.16 10.87
C ASP A 47 5.82 2.92 10.26
N CYS A 48 5.13 1.86 10.71
CA CYS A 48 3.78 1.50 10.23
C CYS A 48 2.73 1.36 11.33
N CYS A 49 3.05 1.70 12.57
CA CYS A 49 2.11 1.63 13.69
C CYS A 49 2.29 2.78 14.67
N SER A 50 1.22 3.07 15.42
CA SER A 50 1.17 4.04 16.52
C SER A 50 1.96 3.62 17.75
N ALA A 51 2.05 2.30 17.99
CA ALA A 51 2.72 1.73 19.14
C ALA A 51 4.24 1.95 19.07
N ALA A 52 4.89 1.91 20.24
CA ALA A 52 6.34 1.84 20.33
C ALA A 52 6.87 0.59 19.61
N THR A 53 8.11 0.65 19.12
CA THR A 53 8.74 -0.46 18.39
C THR A 53 8.71 -1.74 19.23
N GLY A 54 8.06 -2.79 18.69
CA GLY A 54 7.93 -4.10 19.33
C GLY A 54 6.72 -4.25 20.27
N SER A 55 5.96 -3.18 20.53
CA SER A 55 4.74 -3.23 21.33
C SER A 55 3.50 -3.58 20.49
N VAL A 56 2.50 -4.17 21.15
CA VAL A 56 1.18 -4.40 20.56
C VAL A 56 0.41 -3.09 20.53
N ILE A 57 -0.37 -2.88 19.48
CA ILE A 57 -1.22 -1.69 19.31
C ILE A 57 -2.29 -1.63 20.39
N SER A 58 -2.28 -0.55 21.16
CA SER A 58 -3.26 -0.23 22.19
C SER A 58 -4.11 0.96 21.77
N PRO A 59 -5.41 1.04 22.14
CA PRO A 59 -6.20 2.26 21.94
C PRO A 59 -5.61 3.48 22.67
N LEU A 60 -4.66 3.28 23.59
CA LEU A 60 -3.99 4.31 24.38
C LEU A 60 -2.67 4.80 23.76
N ASP A 61 -2.30 4.36 22.55
CA ASP A 61 -0.97 4.61 21.98
C ASP A 61 -0.66 6.11 21.76
N GLN A 62 -1.60 6.86 21.16
CA GLN A 62 -1.41 8.25 20.77
C GLN A 62 -2.59 9.10 21.24
N VAL A 63 -2.34 10.21 21.93
CA VAL A 63 -3.37 11.22 22.19
C VAL A 63 -3.63 11.98 20.90
N ILE A 64 -4.88 11.98 20.44
CA ILE A 64 -5.31 12.64 19.19
C ILE A 64 -6.16 13.89 19.43
N GLY A 65 -6.62 14.12 20.66
CA GLY A 65 -7.34 15.32 21.03
C GLY A 65 -7.97 15.23 22.42
N ILE A 66 -8.68 16.30 22.81
CA ILE A 66 -9.47 16.37 24.03
C ILE A 66 -10.91 16.68 23.62
N GLY A 67 -11.88 15.97 24.19
CA GLY A 67 -13.30 16.24 23.99
C GLY A 67 -13.72 17.56 24.64
N ASP A 68 -14.64 18.25 23.98
CA ASP A 68 -15.31 19.45 24.51
C ASP A 68 -16.84 19.27 24.59
N GLY A 69 -17.33 18.06 24.33
CA GLY A 69 -18.77 17.74 24.26
C GLY A 69 -19.45 18.12 22.94
N THR A 70 -18.74 18.73 21.98
CA THR A 70 -19.29 19.18 20.69
C THR A 70 -18.51 18.67 19.48
N ILE A 71 -17.17 18.63 19.57
CA ILE A 71 -16.30 18.12 18.53
C ILE A 71 -16.42 16.60 18.49
N SER A 72 -16.86 16.08 17.35
CA SER A 72 -16.98 14.65 17.09
C SER A 72 -15.92 14.12 16.14
N THR A 73 -15.05 14.97 15.58
CA THR A 73 -14.05 14.58 14.59
C THR A 73 -12.63 14.82 15.08
N PHE A 74 -11.76 13.81 14.90
CA PHE A 74 -10.37 13.84 15.35
C PHE A 74 -9.47 13.28 14.26
N GLN A 75 -8.40 13.99 13.92
CA GLN A 75 -7.40 13.51 12.97
C GLN A 75 -6.48 12.50 13.67
N LEU A 76 -6.26 11.32 13.08
CA LEU A 76 -5.21 10.42 13.57
C LEU A 76 -3.85 11.12 13.47
N ILE A 77 -3.11 11.13 14.57
CA ILE A 77 -1.77 11.68 14.64
C ILE A 77 -0.80 10.67 15.24
N LYS A 78 0.44 10.73 14.79
CA LYS A 78 1.57 10.07 15.46
C LYS A 78 2.56 11.14 15.89
N THR A 79 2.89 11.14 17.17
CA THR A 79 3.88 12.06 17.74
C THR A 79 5.25 11.40 17.75
N TYR A 80 6.24 12.07 17.17
CA TYR A 80 7.63 11.65 17.12
C TYR A 80 8.49 12.54 18.00
N GLY A 81 9.56 11.97 18.56
CA GLY A 81 10.46 12.68 19.46
C GLY A 81 10.06 12.55 20.93
N GLY A 82 10.99 12.93 21.80
CA GLY A 82 10.76 12.96 23.25
C GLY A 82 10.07 14.25 23.70
N ALA A 83 10.13 14.51 25.02
CA ALA A 83 9.49 15.69 25.63
C ALA A 83 10.03 17.04 25.12
N PHE A 84 11.25 17.07 24.59
CA PHE A 84 11.88 18.28 24.07
C PHE A 84 11.66 18.35 22.56
N ALA A 85 10.65 19.14 22.14
CA ALA A 85 10.22 19.36 20.76
C ALA A 85 9.60 18.14 20.04
N PRO A 86 8.45 17.63 20.52
CA PRO A 86 7.70 16.61 19.81
C PRO A 86 7.15 17.12 18.48
N TYR A 87 7.24 16.29 17.44
CA TYR A 87 6.66 16.54 16.13
C TYR A 87 5.42 15.67 15.92
N ALA A 88 4.25 16.28 15.82
CA ALA A 88 3.01 15.58 15.50
C ALA A 88 2.82 15.51 13.98
N ARG A 89 2.71 14.29 13.45
CA ARG A 89 2.41 14.01 12.05
C ARG A 89 0.97 13.56 11.91
N ALA A 90 0.20 14.20 11.02
CA ALA A 90 -1.10 13.70 10.62
C ALA A 90 -0.96 12.40 9.81
N ILE A 91 -1.76 11.39 10.16
CA ILE A 91 -1.75 10.08 9.54
C ILE A 91 -3.01 9.93 8.69
N GLY A 92 -2.85 10.04 7.36
CA GLY A 92 -3.99 10.06 6.45
C GLY A 92 -4.35 8.73 5.79
N LYS A 93 -3.48 7.71 5.83
CA LYS A 93 -3.75 6.38 5.23
C LYS A 93 -3.68 5.27 6.28
N PRO A 94 -4.57 5.25 7.29
CA PRO A 94 -4.62 4.12 8.21
C PRO A 94 -5.02 2.83 7.46
N VAL A 95 -4.57 1.70 7.99
CA VAL A 95 -4.98 0.38 7.53
C VAL A 95 -6.40 0.14 8.05
N ASN A 96 -7.32 -0.18 7.13
CA ASN A 96 -8.71 -0.41 7.50
C ASN A 96 -8.84 -1.54 8.56
N GLY A 97 -9.73 -1.34 9.53
CA GLY A 97 -9.94 -2.27 10.64
C GLY A 97 -8.82 -2.34 11.69
N SER A 98 -7.75 -1.54 11.56
CA SER A 98 -6.66 -1.51 12.55
C SER A 98 -6.83 -0.45 13.64
N VAL A 99 -7.71 0.53 13.41
CA VAL A 99 -7.89 1.68 14.29
C VAL A 99 -8.69 1.27 15.53
N ARG A 100 -8.10 1.52 16.69
CA ARG A 100 -8.68 1.34 18.03
C ARG A 100 -8.67 2.71 18.70
N VAL A 101 -9.77 3.08 19.36
CA VAL A 101 -9.93 4.40 19.98
C VAL A 101 -10.34 4.21 21.43
N ALA A 102 -9.82 5.05 22.31
CA ALA A 102 -10.30 5.18 23.68
C ALA A 102 -10.69 6.62 24.00
N VAL A 103 -11.67 6.77 24.89
CA VAL A 103 -12.11 8.03 25.45
C VAL A 103 -12.02 7.92 26.95
N ALA A 104 -11.29 8.84 27.60
CA ALA A 104 -10.97 8.77 29.02
C ALA A 104 -10.44 7.37 29.43
N ASP A 105 -9.45 6.88 28.69
CA ASP A 105 -8.78 5.58 28.86
C ASP A 105 -9.65 4.32 28.60
N GLY A 106 -10.95 4.47 28.35
CA GLY A 106 -11.85 3.38 28.01
C GLY A 106 -11.95 3.14 26.49
N GLU A 107 -11.63 1.93 26.02
CA GLU A 107 -11.80 1.58 24.61
C GLU A 107 -13.27 1.64 24.18
N VAL A 108 -13.51 2.26 23.02
CA VAL A 108 -14.83 2.36 22.41
C VAL A 108 -14.92 1.49 21.16
N ALA A 109 -16.11 0.97 20.87
CA ALA A 109 -16.29 0.03 19.77
C ALA A 109 -16.35 0.73 18.40
N ALA A 110 -15.54 0.25 17.46
CA ALA A 110 -15.61 0.69 16.06
C ALA A 110 -16.96 0.31 15.42
N GLY A 111 -17.50 1.19 14.58
CA GLY A 111 -18.78 1.02 13.88
C GLY A 111 -20.01 1.41 14.70
N SER A 112 -19.99 1.26 16.03
CA SER A 112 -21.09 1.67 16.92
C SER A 112 -20.83 2.95 17.70
N ALA A 113 -19.57 3.21 18.08
CA ALA A 113 -19.19 4.46 18.75
C ALA A 113 -18.50 5.46 17.81
N PHE A 114 -17.68 4.96 16.89
CA PHE A 114 -16.96 5.79 15.93
C PHE A 114 -16.78 5.09 14.58
N THR A 115 -16.48 5.87 13.56
CA THR A 115 -16.01 5.42 12.25
C THR A 115 -14.68 6.08 11.93
N CYS A 116 -13.87 5.49 11.04
CA CYS A 116 -12.62 6.10 10.59
C CYS A 116 -12.55 6.03 9.07
N ASP A 117 -12.32 7.19 8.44
CA ASP A 117 -12.09 7.25 6.99
C ASP A 117 -10.66 6.79 6.67
N ALA A 118 -10.55 5.65 5.99
CA ALA A 118 -9.26 5.09 5.62
C ALA A 118 -8.48 5.93 4.59
N ALA A 119 -9.11 6.90 3.93
CA ALA A 119 -8.47 7.77 2.93
C ALA A 119 -7.90 9.07 3.50
N THR A 120 -8.43 9.54 4.64
CA THR A 120 -8.04 10.81 5.29
C THR A 120 -7.53 10.62 6.72
N GLY A 121 -7.79 9.48 7.34
CA GLY A 121 -7.44 9.20 8.74
C GLY A 121 -8.24 10.00 9.75
N VAL A 122 -9.41 10.52 9.37
CA VAL A 122 -10.31 11.20 10.29
C VAL A 122 -11.18 10.17 11.01
N VAL A 123 -11.14 10.21 12.34
CA VAL A 123 -12.04 9.49 13.24
C VAL A 123 -13.27 10.37 13.50
N THR A 124 -14.46 9.81 13.30
CA THR A 124 -15.74 10.50 13.53
C THR A 124 -16.58 9.71 14.53
N PHE A 125 -16.87 10.32 15.67
CA PHE A 125 -17.78 9.80 16.68
C PHE A 125 -19.24 9.97 16.25
N LEU A 126 -20.05 8.98 16.60
CA LEU A 126 -21.49 9.02 16.40
C LEU A 126 -22.15 9.88 17.50
N PRO A 127 -23.36 10.44 17.28
CA PRO A 127 -23.94 11.49 18.14
C PRO A 127 -23.93 11.20 19.65
N GLU A 128 -24.23 9.97 20.08
CA GLU A 128 -24.25 9.58 21.51
C GLU A 128 -22.88 9.26 22.11
N HIS A 129 -21.83 9.26 21.29
CA HIS A 129 -20.46 8.93 21.67
C HIS A 129 -19.51 10.13 21.54
N THR A 130 -20.06 11.33 21.35
CA THR A 130 -19.27 12.57 21.32
C THR A 130 -18.45 12.67 22.62
N PRO A 131 -17.11 12.78 22.54
CA PRO A 131 -16.28 12.81 23.74
C PRO A 131 -16.65 13.97 24.68
N PRO A 132 -16.90 13.70 25.98
CA PRO A 132 -17.34 14.73 26.91
C PRO A 132 -16.21 15.74 27.20
N PRO A 133 -16.54 16.93 27.73
CA PRO A 133 -15.55 17.94 28.08
C PRO A 133 -14.43 17.41 28.96
N GLY A 134 -13.18 17.61 28.52
CA GLY A 134 -11.97 17.21 29.24
C GLY A 134 -11.57 15.75 29.08
N ALA A 135 -12.35 14.92 28.38
CA ALA A 135 -11.98 13.54 28.13
C ALA A 135 -10.87 13.45 27.07
N ALA A 136 -9.76 12.81 27.41
CA ALA A 136 -8.71 12.52 26.45
C ALA A 136 -9.21 11.52 25.41
N VAL A 137 -8.98 11.82 24.14
CA VAL A 137 -9.23 10.93 23.01
C VAL A 137 -7.88 10.38 22.57
N THR A 138 -7.73 9.07 22.64
CA THR A 138 -6.51 8.37 22.22
C THR A 138 -6.82 7.35 21.14
N ALA A 139 -5.83 7.02 20.33
CA ALA A 139 -5.96 5.98 19.32
C ALA A 139 -4.69 5.17 19.12
N GLY A 140 -4.87 3.89 18.78
CA GLY A 140 -3.85 3.02 18.22
C GLY A 140 -4.26 2.54 16.83
N PHE A 141 -3.31 2.43 15.91
CA PHE A 141 -3.58 2.12 14.51
C PHE A 141 -2.33 1.62 13.78
N LYS A 142 -2.56 0.93 12.66
CA LYS A 142 -1.55 0.72 11.61
C LYS A 142 -1.79 1.73 10.50
N PHE A 143 -0.74 2.12 9.79
CA PHE A 143 -0.85 3.03 8.67
C PHE A 143 0.13 2.67 7.56
N ASP A 144 -0.20 3.14 6.36
CA ASP A 144 0.68 3.11 5.21
C ASP A 144 1.11 4.55 4.88
N VAL A 145 2.28 4.72 4.28
CA VAL A 145 2.79 6.00 3.80
C VAL A 145 2.41 6.14 2.33
N PRO A 146 1.73 7.22 1.92
CA PRO A 146 1.48 7.48 0.51
C PRO A 146 2.80 7.85 -0.17
N VAL A 147 3.24 7.05 -1.13
CA VAL A 147 4.49 7.28 -1.86
C VAL A 147 4.27 7.19 -3.36
N ARG A 148 5.21 7.71 -4.13
CA ARG A 148 5.37 7.46 -5.56
C ARG A 148 6.81 7.05 -5.84
N PHE A 149 7.05 6.51 -7.04
CA PHE A 149 8.43 6.39 -7.51
C PHE A 149 9.06 7.77 -7.66
N ASP A 150 10.33 7.87 -7.27
CA ASP A 150 11.10 9.10 -7.44
C ASP A 150 11.38 9.40 -8.93
N THR A 151 11.41 8.36 -9.75
CA THR A 151 11.65 8.42 -11.19
C THR A 151 10.47 7.90 -12.00
N ASP A 152 10.30 8.44 -13.20
CA ASP A 152 9.27 8.02 -14.16
C ASP A 152 9.62 6.71 -14.89
N TYR A 153 10.86 6.23 -14.75
CA TYR A 153 11.35 5.02 -15.39
C TYR A 153 12.10 4.12 -14.40
N LEU A 154 11.78 2.83 -14.42
CA LEU A 154 12.54 1.78 -13.75
C LEU A 154 13.28 1.00 -14.82
N GLU A 155 14.61 1.14 -14.88
CA GLU A 155 15.44 0.28 -15.71
C GLU A 155 15.46 -1.13 -15.10
N VAL A 156 14.83 -2.07 -15.80
CA VAL A 156 14.88 -3.49 -15.46
C VAL A 156 15.86 -4.16 -16.43
N ASP A 157 17.09 -4.37 -15.99
CA ASP A 157 18.04 -5.19 -16.74
C ASP A 157 17.82 -6.68 -16.39
N LEU A 158 17.24 -7.41 -17.35
CA LEU A 158 16.97 -8.84 -17.28
C LEU A 158 18.25 -9.68 -17.13
N ALA A 159 19.41 -9.19 -17.59
CA ALA A 159 20.69 -9.89 -17.44
C ALA A 159 21.17 -9.89 -15.97
N THR A 160 20.91 -8.81 -15.22
CA THR A 160 21.20 -8.73 -13.78
C THR A 160 20.17 -9.44 -12.90
N PHE A 161 18.93 -9.60 -13.35
CA PHE A 161 17.90 -10.32 -12.60
C PHE A 161 18.23 -11.82 -12.46
N ALA A 162 18.86 -12.41 -13.49
CA ALA A 162 19.35 -13.79 -13.46
C ALA A 162 20.51 -14.02 -12.46
N ALA A 163 21.19 -12.94 -12.02
CA ALA A 163 22.24 -12.97 -11.02
C ALA A 163 21.76 -12.62 -9.59
N GLY A 164 20.44 -12.46 -9.38
CA GLY A 164 19.86 -12.15 -8.07
C GLY A 164 20.10 -10.71 -7.57
N ALA A 165 20.52 -9.80 -8.45
CA ALA A 165 20.70 -8.39 -8.08
C ALA A 165 19.34 -7.72 -7.87
N ILE A 166 19.10 -7.19 -6.68
CA ILE A 166 17.89 -6.42 -6.37
C ILE A 166 18.12 -4.97 -6.81
N PRO A 167 17.37 -4.45 -7.81
CA PRO A 167 17.51 -3.07 -8.23
C PRO A 167 17.10 -2.13 -7.08
N LYS A 168 17.83 -1.03 -6.93
CA LYS A 168 17.45 0.04 -5.99
C LYS A 168 16.23 0.78 -6.54
N ILE A 169 15.13 0.77 -5.79
CA ILE A 169 13.87 1.42 -6.17
C ILE A 169 13.63 2.61 -5.22
N PRO A 170 14.05 3.84 -5.58
CA PRO A 170 13.82 5.02 -4.75
C PRO A 170 12.33 5.40 -4.72
N LEU A 171 11.85 5.74 -3.52
CA LEU A 171 10.47 6.16 -3.25
C LEU A 171 10.49 7.55 -2.60
N VAL A 172 9.49 8.36 -2.93
CA VAL A 172 9.26 9.67 -2.29
C VAL A 172 7.85 9.74 -1.73
N GLU A 173 7.73 10.31 -0.54
CA GLU A 173 6.43 10.54 0.10
C GLU A 173 5.64 11.64 -0.60
N ILE A 174 4.32 11.43 -0.69
CA ILE A 174 3.37 12.42 -1.19
C ILE A 174 2.71 13.10 0.01
N ARG A 175 2.72 14.43 0.03
CA ARG A 175 1.98 15.19 1.05
C ARG A 175 0.48 15.08 0.79
N LEU A 176 -0.27 14.70 1.83
CA LEU A 176 -1.74 14.65 1.84
C LEU A 176 -2.34 16.01 2.18
#